data_AF-A0A936IR39-F1
#
_entry.id   AF-A0A936IR39-F1
#
_cell.length_a   1.000
_cell.length_b   1.000
_cell.length_c   1.000
_cell.angle_alpha   90.00
_cell.angle_beta   90.00
_cell.angle_gamma   90.00
#
_symmetry.space_group_name_H-M   'P 1'
#
loop_
_entity.id
_entity.type
_entity.pdbx_description
1 polymer ?
#
loop_
_entity_poly.entity_id
_entity_poly.type
_entity_poly.pdbx_seq_one_letter_code
_entity_poly.pdbx_strand_id
1 'polypeptide(L)' 'MRVAHDSGAYRVIYVARRAEAVYVLHAFQKKTQATSKRDIDTAKRRFAELTRGGK' A
#
# COMPACT_ATOMS: atom_id res chain seq x y z
N MET A 1 9.36 6.41 -33.12
CA MET A 1 8.65 6.99 -31.97
C MET A 1 8.94 6.13 -30.75
N ARG A 2 9.73 6.60 -29.78
CA ARG A 2 9.98 5.90 -28.50
C ARG A 2 9.23 6.64 -27.41
N VAL A 3 8.20 6.03 -26.85
CA VAL A 3 7.54 6.50 -25.64
C VAL A 3 8.21 5.77 -24.47
N ALA A 4 9.10 6.46 -23.76
CA ALA A 4 9.63 5.95 -22.50
C ALA A 4 8.56 6.14 -21.42
N HIS A 5 7.80 5.08 -21.12
CA HIS A 5 6.87 5.11 -20.00
C HIS A 5 7.64 4.74 -18.72
N ASP A 6 8.16 5.75 -18.04
CA ASP A 6 8.89 5.64 -16.78
C ASP A 6 7.93 5.44 -15.58
N SER A 7 6.89 4.62 -15.74
CA SER A 7 6.06 4.22 -14.61
C SER A 7 6.86 3.25 -13.76
N GLY A 8 7.81 3.79 -12.99
CA GLY A 8 8.68 3.02 -12.11
C GLY A 8 7.88 2.07 -11.21
N ALA A 9 8.58 1.11 -10.59
CA ALA A 9 7.93 0.08 -9.79
C ALA A 9 7.04 0.68 -8.68
N TYR A 10 5.90 0.05 -8.40
CA TYR A 10 5.02 0.42 -7.28
C TYR A 10 5.17 -0.59 -6.14
N ARG A 11 4.91 -0.14 -4.91
CA ARG A 11 4.81 -1.00 -3.72
C ARG A 11 3.42 -0.85 -3.11
N VAL A 12 2.80 -2.00 -2.84
CA VAL A 12 1.47 -2.12 -2.25
C VAL A 12 1.59 -2.77 -0.88
N ILE A 13 0.97 -2.17 0.13
CA ILE A 13 0.80 -2.71 1.47
C ILE A 13 -0.66 -3.13 1.60
N TYR A 14 -0.90 -4.40 1.91
CA TYR A 14 -2.23 -5.00 1.99
C TYR A 14 -2.35 -5.93 3.19
N VAL A 15 -3.60 -6.25 3.56
CA VAL A 15 -3.92 -7.26 4.58
C VAL A 15 -4.94 -8.23 4.00
N ALA A 16 -4.64 -9.53 4.10
CA ALA A 16 -5.61 -10.59 3.87
C ALA A 16 -6.28 -10.91 5.22
N ARG A 17 -7.44 -10.30 5.50
CA ARG A 17 -8.08 -10.46 6.81
C ARG A 17 -9.15 -11.54 6.86
N ARG A 18 -9.63 -12.07 5.72
CA ARG A 18 -10.54 -13.22 5.59
C ARG A 18 -10.38 -13.87 4.20
N ALA A 19 -10.83 -15.12 4.04
CA ALA A 19 -10.83 -15.84 2.75
C ALA A 19 -11.57 -15.10 1.62
N GLU A 20 -12.38 -14.10 1.98
CA GLU A 20 -13.32 -13.41 1.11
C GLU A 20 -12.72 -12.18 0.40
N ALA A 21 -11.69 -11.53 0.97
CA ALA A 21 -11.12 -10.31 0.38
C ALA A 21 -9.69 -9.95 0.83
N VAL A 22 -8.97 -9.26 -0.07
CA VAL A 22 -7.69 -8.60 0.19
C VAL A 22 -7.91 -7.10 0.29
N TYR A 23 -7.49 -6.50 1.42
CA TYR A 23 -7.61 -5.07 1.66
C TYR A 23 -6.31 -4.35 1.33
N VAL A 24 -6.31 -3.50 0.31
CA VAL A 24 -5.16 -2.63 0.01
C VAL A 24 -5.18 -1.43 0.95
N LEU A 25 -4.19 -1.37 1.84
CA LEU A 25 -4.05 -0.27 2.79
C LEU A 25 -3.35 0.93 2.16
N HIS A 26 -2.30 0.70 1.38
CA HIS A 26 -1.49 1.78 0.82
C HIS A 26 -0.76 1.34 -0.45
N ALA A 27 -0.71 2.19 -1.47
CA ALA A 27 0.05 1.94 -2.70
C ALA A 27 0.79 3.22 -3.08
N PHE A 28 2.06 3.10 -3.44
CA PHE A 28 2.92 4.24 -3.78
C PHE A 28 4.00 3.84 -4.78
N GLN A 29 4.48 4.80 -5.56
CA GLN A 29 5.60 4.58 -6.46
C GLN A 29 6.89 4.44 -5.65
N LYS A 30 7.65 3.39 -5.91
CA LYS A 30 8.90 3.08 -5.25
C LYS A 30 9.97 4.09 -5.69
N LYS A 31 10.41 4.91 -4.75
CA LYS A 31 11.52 5.85 -4.93
C LYS A 31 12.85 5.28 -4.43
N THR A 32 12.79 4.34 -3.49
CA THR A 32 13.94 3.72 -2.82
C THR A 32 13.70 2.22 -2.61
N GLN A 33 14.76 1.43 -2.40
CA GLN A 33 14.63 0.00 -2.10
C GLN A 33 13.87 -0.26 -0.79
N ALA A 34 14.23 0.48 0.26
CA ALA A 34 13.56 0.46 1.56
C ALA A 34 12.25 1.25 1.52
N THR A 35 11.23 0.72 2.18
CA THR A 35 9.95 1.43 2.41
C THR A 35 10.18 2.54 3.42
N SER A 36 9.70 3.75 3.13
CA SER A 36 9.87 4.86 4.08
C SER A 36 9.03 4.65 5.33
N LYS A 37 9.49 5.17 6.47
CA LYS A 37 8.73 5.13 7.73
C LYS A 37 7.36 5.79 7.58
N ARG A 38 7.27 6.86 6.79
CA ARG A 38 6.02 7.57 6.49
C ARG A 38 4.98 6.66 5.80
N ASP A 39 5.41 5.85 4.84
CA ASP A 39 4.51 4.94 4.12
C ASP A 39 4.03 3.80 5.04
N ILE A 40 4.92 3.30 5.91
CA ILE A 40 4.59 2.31 6.94
C ILE A 40 3.57 2.87 7.94
N ASP A 41 3.80 4.08 8.45
CA ASP A 41 2.92 4.71 9.44
C ASP A 41 1.54 5.02 8.84
N THR A 42 1.51 5.42 7.55
CA THR A 42 0.25 5.60 6.80
C THR A 42 -0.54 4.30 6.71
N ALA A 43 0.11 3.19 6.37
CA ALA A 43 -0.55 1.88 6.31
C ALA A 43 -1.05 1.43 7.68
N LYS A 44 -0.28 1.64 8.76
CA LYS A 44 -0.70 1.31 10.14
C LYS A 44 -1.94 2.10 10.56
N ARG A 45 -1.99 3.40 10.26
CA ARG A 45 -3.16 4.24 10.57
C ARG A 45 -4.42 3.73 9.87
N ARG A 46 -4.32 3.46 8.58
CA ARG A 46 -5.44 2.92 7.77
C ARG A 46 -5.87 1.54 8.23
N PHE A 47 -4.93 0.70 8.67
CA PHE A 47 -5.27 -0.58 9.27
C PHE A 47 -6.07 -0.41 10.56
N ALA A 48 -5.68 0.50 11.45
CA ALA A 48 -6.43 0.78 12.68
C ALA A 48 -7.83 1.36 12.42
N GLU A 49 -7.99 2.17 11.38
CA GLU A 49 -9.30 2.65 10.92
C GLU A 49 -10.16 1.48 10.43
N LEU A 50 -9.60 0.59 9.60
CA LEU A 50 -10.29 -0.62 9.12
C LEU A 50 -10.70 -1.57 10.26
N THR A 51 -9.86 -1.73 11.29
CA THR A 51 -10.18 -2.61 12.43
C THR A 51 -11.22 -2.02 13.37
N ARG A 52 -11.35 -0.69 13.43
CA ARG A 52 -12.37 0.00 14.25
C ARG A 52 -13.74 0.08 13.56
N GLY A 53 -13.77 0.15 12.23
CA GLY A 53 -15.01 0.20 11.44
C GLY A 53 -15.65 -1.16 11.13
N GLY A 54 -14.94 -2.27 11.39
CA GLY A 54 -15.47 -3.62 11.22
C GLY A 54 -16.26 -4.09 12.43
N LYS A 55 -17.48 -3.57 12.60
CA LYS A 55 -18.50 -4.11 13.50
C LYS A 55 -19.67 -4.61 12.67
#